data_AF-A0A970Q9C4-F1
#
_entry.id   AF-A0A970Q9C4-F1
#
_cell.length_a   1.000
_cell.length_b   1.000
_cell.length_c   1.000
_cell.angle_alpha   90.00
_cell.angle_beta   90.00
_cell.angle_gamma   90.00
#
_symmetry.space_group_name_H-M   'P 1'
#
loop_
_entity.id
_entity.type
_entity.pdbx_description
1 polymer ?
#
loop_
_entity_poly.entity_id
_entity_poly.type
_entity_poly.pdbx_seq_one_letter_code
_entity_poly.pdbx_strand_id
1 'polypeptide(L)'
;MLPIQEIVIRLVVAAFLGSLVGFERERLHWAAGLRTHMLVCLGSALAIIVSAYGFRDVLGTPAVALDPSRIAAQVISGIGFLGAGTIIFLRREIVRGLTTAAGLWAV
;
A
#
# COMPACT_ATOMS: atom_id res chain seq x y z
N MET A 1 13.67 -18.75 0.41
CA MET A 1 13.29 -17.32 0.45
C MET A 1 13.77 -16.61 -0.81
N LEU A 2 13.29 -15.41 -1.12
CA LEU A 2 13.81 -14.60 -2.23
C LEU A 2 15.22 -14.06 -1.89
N PRO A 3 16.11 -13.87 -2.89
CA PRO A 3 17.40 -13.22 -2.66
C PRO A 3 17.19 -11.75 -2.26
N ILE A 4 18.06 -11.24 -1.37
CA ILE A 4 17.95 -9.88 -0.84
C ILE A 4 17.93 -8.82 -1.93
N GLN A 5 18.69 -9.03 -3.01
CA GLN A 5 18.74 -8.13 -4.16
C GLN A 5 17.36 -7.96 -4.81
N GLU A 6 16.60 -9.05 -4.95
CA GLU A 6 15.26 -9.02 -5.54
C GLU A 6 14.26 -8.31 -4.62
N ILE A 7 14.37 -8.50 -3.30
CA ILE A 7 13.54 -7.79 -2.32
C ILE A 7 13.81 -6.28 -2.42
N VAL A 8 15.08 -5.88 -2.40
CA VAL A 8 15.49 -4.47 -2.48
C VAL A 8 15.01 -3.85 -3.79
N ILE A 9 15.19 -4.52 -4.93
CA ILE A 9 14.74 -4.01 -6.24
C ILE A 9 13.22 -3.81 -6.24
N ARG A 10 12.44 -4.80 -5.77
CA ARG A 10 10.98 -4.69 -5.70
C ARG A 10 10.52 -3.52 -4.81
N LEU A 11 11.17 -3.33 -3.66
CA LEU A 11 10.85 -2.21 -2.75
C LEU A 11 11.23 -0.85 -3.36
N VAL A 12 12.39 -0.74 -4.02
CA VAL A 12 12.81 0.49 -4.70
C VAL A 12 11.88 0.82 -5.85
N VAL A 13 11.50 -0.16 -6.66
CA VAL A 13 10.54 0.03 -7.75
C VAL A 13 9.17 0.45 -7.21
N ALA A 14 8.68 -0.21 -6.15
CA ALA A 14 7.41 0.17 -5.52
C ALA A 14 7.44 1.61 -4.98
N ALA A 15 8.50 1.99 -4.27
CA ALA A 15 8.68 3.35 -3.78
C ALA A 15 8.77 4.37 -4.92
N PHE A 16 9.52 4.05 -5.99
CA PHE A 16 9.68 4.92 -7.15
C PHE A 16 8.34 5.15 -7.87
N LEU A 17 7.59 4.09 -8.17
CA LEU A 17 6.28 4.19 -8.83
C LEU A 17 5.28 4.96 -7.96
N GLY A 18 5.21 4.66 -6.65
CA GLY A 18 4.37 5.42 -5.71
C GLY A 18 4.76 6.89 -5.64
N SER A 19 6.06 7.19 -5.73
CA SER A 19 6.56 8.57 -5.75
C SER A 19 6.18 9.32 -7.02
N LEU A 20 6.17 8.67 -8.19
CA LEU A 20 5.76 9.30 -9.44
C LEU A 20 4.30 9.78 -9.37
N VAL A 21 3.40 8.93 -8.85
CA VAL A 21 2.00 9.31 -8.63
C VAL A 21 1.90 10.41 -7.58
N GLY A 22 2.56 10.23 -6.45
CA GLY A 22 2.49 11.19 -5.35
C GLY A 22 3.12 12.55 -5.69
N PHE A 23 4.10 12.61 -6.58
CA PHE A 23 4.72 13.85 -7.06
C PHE A 23 3.74 14.71 -7.86
N GLU A 24 2.98 14.10 -8.78
CA GLU A 24 1.92 14.81 -9.51
C GLU A 24 0.88 15.34 -8.53
N ARG A 25 0.46 14.52 -7.55
CA ARG A 25 -0.55 14.88 -6.56
C ARG A 25 -0.09 16.02 -5.65
N GLU A 26 1.17 16.00 -5.22
CA GLU A 26 1.75 17.05 -4.39
C GLU A 26 1.89 18.37 -5.16
N ARG A 27 2.29 18.32 -6.43
CA ARG A 27 2.33 19.50 -7.32
C ARG A 27 0.96 20.15 -7.51
N LEU A 28 -0.10 19.35 -7.54
CA LEU A 28 -1.47 19.81 -7.66
C LEU A 28 -2.13 20.15 -6.30
N HIS A 29 -1.36 20.15 -5.21
CA HIS A 29 -1.81 20.45 -3.84
C HIS A 29 -2.96 19.56 -3.34
N TRP A 30 -2.92 18.27 -3.69
CA TRP A 30 -3.88 17.29 -3.19
C TRP A 30 -3.58 16.93 -1.73
N ALA A 31 -4.58 16.40 -1.03
CA ALA A 31 -4.48 16.07 0.39
C ALA A 31 -3.42 14.98 0.70
N ALA A 32 -3.18 14.04 -0.21
CA ALA A 32 -2.10 13.06 -0.12
C ALA A 32 -1.08 13.29 -1.25
N GLY A 33 0.17 13.53 -0.87
CA GLY A 33 1.28 13.86 -1.78
C GLY A 33 2.28 12.72 -1.94
N LEU A 34 3.54 13.07 -2.19
CA LEU A 34 4.63 12.13 -2.48
C LEU A 34 4.89 11.16 -1.34
N ARG A 35 5.05 11.68 -0.12
CA ARG A 35 5.34 10.85 1.06
C ARG A 35 4.26 9.79 1.30
N THR A 36 3.00 10.14 1.11
CA THR A 36 1.87 9.23 1.37
C THR A 36 1.86 8.08 0.37
N HIS A 37 1.94 8.37 -0.93
CA HIS A 37 1.91 7.33 -1.97
C HIS A 37 3.17 6.45 -1.94
N MET A 38 4.35 7.06 -1.71
CA MET A 38 5.60 6.32 -1.57
C MET A 38 5.55 5.30 -0.42
N LEU A 39 5.09 5.72 0.77
CA LEU A 39 5.04 4.85 1.95
C LEU A 39 3.96 3.77 1.83
N VAL A 40 2.81 4.09 1.24
CA VAL A 40 1.75 3.10 0.99
C VAL A 40 2.24 2.02 0.02
N CYS A 41 2.82 2.38 -1.13
CA CYS A 41 3.34 1.39 -2.07
C CYS A 41 4.48 0.54 -1.48
N LEU A 42 5.42 1.16 -0.76
CA LEU A 42 6.52 0.44 -0.12
C LEU A 42 6.03 -0.52 0.97
N GLY A 43 5.10 -0.08 1.82
CA GLY A 43 4.51 -0.91 2.87
C GLY A 43 3.71 -2.08 2.30
N SER A 44 2.88 -1.83 1.29
CA SER A 44 2.11 -2.86 0.59
C SER A 44 3.02 -3.90 -0.08
N ALA A 45 4.06 -3.46 -0.79
CA ALA A 45 5.03 -4.35 -1.42
C ALA A 45 5.76 -5.22 -0.38
N LEU A 46 6.21 -4.64 0.73
CA LEU A 46 6.85 -5.38 1.81
C LEU A 46 5.90 -6.43 2.42
N ALA A 47 4.67 -6.05 2.73
CA ALA A 47 3.67 -6.94 3.31
C ALA A 47 3.38 -8.15 2.40
N ILE A 48 3.24 -7.92 1.09
CA ILE A 48 3.03 -9.01 0.11
C ILE A 48 4.27 -9.89 -0.03
N ILE A 49 5.47 -9.31 -0.03
CA ILE A 49 6.72 -10.10 -0.08
C ILE A 49 6.81 -11.04 1.14
N VAL A 50 6.54 -10.53 2.34
CA VAL A 50 6.52 -11.33 3.57
C VAL A 50 5.43 -12.40 3.50
N SER A 51 4.23 -12.04 3.08
CA SER A 51 3.09 -12.95 2.94
C SER A 51 3.36 -14.13 2.00
N ALA A 52 3.89 -13.84 0.81
CA ALA A 52 4.08 -14.83 -0.24
C ALA A 52 5.37 -15.66 -0.09
N TYR A 53 6.42 -15.09 0.52
CA TYR A 53 7.76 -15.67 0.51
C TYR A 53 8.41 -15.85 1.88
N GLY A 54 7.88 -15.21 2.93
CA GLY A 54 8.47 -15.20 4.28
C GLY A 54 8.25 -16.47 5.08
N PHE A 55 7.19 -17.23 4.78
CA PHE A 55 6.80 -18.40 5.58
C PHE A 55 7.14 -19.75 4.91
N ARG A 56 8.01 -19.74 3.90
CA ARG A 56 8.40 -20.96 3.15
C ARG A 56 8.99 -22.05 4.04
N ASP A 57 9.65 -21.67 5.14
CA ASP A 57 10.31 -22.62 6.04
C ASP A 57 9.32 -23.38 6.95
N VAL A 58 8.06 -22.93 7.01
CA VAL A 58 6.97 -23.54 7.79
C VAL A 58 5.96 -24.29 6.90
N LEU A 59 6.07 -24.16 5.57
CA LEU A 59 5.32 -24.96 4.59
C LEU A 59 5.84 -26.41 4.60
N GLY A 60 5.28 -27.25 5.47
CA GLY A 60 5.65 -28.67 5.54
C GLY A 60 5.30 -29.35 6.86
N THR A 61 5.02 -28.58 7.91
CA THR A 61 4.48 -29.13 9.16
C THR A 61 3.02 -29.54 8.99
N PRO A 62 2.64 -30.78 9.38
CA PRO A 62 1.24 -31.18 9.38
C PRO A 62 0.45 -30.21 10.27
N ALA A 63 -0.71 -29.75 9.78
CA ALA A 63 -1.59 -28.73 10.35
C ALA A 63 -1.26 -27.24 10.09
N VAL A 64 -0.21 -26.89 9.34
CA VAL A 64 0.04 -25.49 8.92
C VAL A 64 -0.43 -25.26 7.48
N ALA A 65 -1.55 -24.56 7.33
CA ALA A 65 -2.02 -24.05 6.04
C ALA A 65 -1.65 -22.57 5.93
N LEU A 66 -0.89 -22.22 4.89
CA LEU A 66 -0.51 -20.84 4.60
C LEU A 66 -1.47 -20.23 3.60
N ASP A 67 -2.03 -19.08 3.96
CA ASP A 67 -2.99 -18.33 3.15
C ASP A 67 -2.48 -16.91 2.92
N PRO A 68 -1.68 -16.69 1.86
CA PRO A 68 -1.12 -15.37 1.55
C PRO A 68 -2.18 -14.29 1.28
N SER A 69 -3.41 -14.70 0.95
CA SER A 69 -4.51 -13.79 0.66
C SER A 69 -4.97 -13.01 1.89
N ARG A 70 -4.73 -13.54 3.11
CA ARG A 70 -5.10 -12.86 4.36
C ARG A 70 -4.34 -11.57 4.57
N ILE A 71 -3.01 -11.57 4.39
CA ILE A 71 -2.22 -10.34 4.53
C ILE A 71 -2.59 -9.37 3.41
N ALA A 72 -2.82 -9.85 2.18
CA ALA A 72 -3.28 -9.00 1.09
C ALA A 72 -4.60 -8.30 1.43
N ALA A 73 -5.58 -9.02 2.00
CA ALA A 73 -6.85 -8.44 2.43
C ALA A 73 -6.66 -7.37 3.52
N GLN A 74 -5.74 -7.58 4.46
CA GLN A 74 -5.44 -6.59 5.52
C GLN A 74 -4.77 -5.33 4.98
N VAL A 75 -3.90 -5.46 3.97
CA VAL A 75 -3.31 -4.29 3.28
C VAL A 75 -4.41 -3.45 2.64
N ILE A 76 -5.34 -4.07 1.90
CA ILE A 76 -6.47 -3.36 1.27
C ILE A 76 -7.34 -2.67 2.32
N SER A 77 -7.62 -3.35 3.44
CA SER A 77 -8.39 -2.77 4.55
C SER A 77 -7.68 -1.55 5.17
N GLY A 78 -6.36 -1.64 5.40
CA GLY A 78 -5.55 -0.54 5.92
C GLY A 78 -5.50 0.68 4.99
N ILE A 79 -5.40 0.45 3.68
CA ILE A 79 -5.48 1.53 2.67
C ILE A 79 -6.86 2.20 2.70
N GLY A 80 -7.94 1.41 2.85
CA GLY A 80 -9.30 1.94 3.00
C GLY A 80 -9.45 2.87 4.20
N PHE A 81 -8.81 2.55 5.32
CA PHE A 81 -8.77 3.42 6.51
C PHE A 81 -8.03 4.74 6.24
N LEU A 82 -6.87 4.70 5.59
CA LEU A 82 -6.13 5.90 5.19
C LEU A 82 -6.96 6.75 4.22
N GLY A 83 -7.59 6.13 3.22
CA GLY A 83 -8.45 6.78 2.25
C GLY A 83 -9.61 7.50 2.93
N ALA A 84 -10.34 6.83 3.83
CA ALA A 84 -11.40 7.45 4.62
C ALA A 84 -10.89 8.64 5.45
N GLY A 85 -9.70 8.54 6.04
CA GLY A 85 -9.06 9.63 6.78
C GLY A 85 -8.70 10.86 5.94
N THR A 86 -8.55 10.71 4.62
CA THR A 86 -8.33 11.85 3.70
C THR A 86 -9.61 12.58 3.30
N ILE A 87 -10.79 11.99 3.56
CA ILE A 87 -12.08 12.56 3.21
C ILE A 87 -12.52 13.52 4.32
N ILE A 88 -12.68 14.80 3.98
CA ILE A 88 -13.08 15.85 4.92
C ILE A 88 -14.44 16.42 4.50
N PHE A 89 -15.35 16.54 5.45
CA PHE A 89 -16.64 17.21 5.28
C PHE A 89 -16.53 18.68 5.67
N LEU A 90 -16.67 19.60 4.72
CA LEU A 90 -16.86 21.02 5.02
C LEU A 90 -18.35 21.31 5.28
N ARG A 91 -18.65 22.33 6.10
CA ARG A 91 -20.03 22.72 6.45
C ARG A 91 -20.89 22.86 5.17
N ARG A 92 -21.98 22.07 5.11
CA ARG A 92 -23.02 21.99 4.06
C ARG A 92 -22.59 21.39 2.71
N GLU A 93 -22.40 20.07 2.70
CA GLU A 93 -22.46 19.18 1.50
C GLU A 93 -21.22 19.08 0.59
N ILE A 94 -20.12 19.77 0.87
CA ILE A 94 -18.90 19.64 0.06
C ILE A 94 -17.98 18.58 0.68
N VAL A 95 -17.87 17.43 0.01
CA VAL A 95 -16.90 16.38 0.33
C VAL A 95 -15.59 16.65 -0.42
N ARG A 96 -14.49 16.87 0.30
CA ARG A 96 -13.14 16.96 -0.28
C ARG A 96 -12.34 15.69 0.02
N GLY A 97 -11.42 15.34 -0.88
CA GLY A 97 -10.51 14.22 -0.69
C GLY A 97 -10.98 12.87 -1.24
N LEU A 98 -12.19 12.77 -1.81
CA LEU A 98 -12.69 11.54 -2.46
C LEU A 98 -11.72 10.98 -3.50
N THR A 99 -11.22 11.84 -4.40
CA THR A 99 -10.31 11.39 -5.44
C THR A 99 -8.91 11.09 -4.90
N THR A 100 -8.52 11.68 -3.76
CA THR A 100 -7.31 11.30 -3.02
C THR A 100 -7.46 9.90 -2.45
N ALA A 101 -8.61 9.60 -1.82
CA ALA A 101 -8.92 8.28 -1.29
C ALA A 101 -8.95 7.22 -2.40
N ALA A 102 -9.59 7.52 -3.53
CA ALA A 102 -9.60 6.63 -4.70
C ALA A 102 -8.19 6.45 -5.28
N GLY A 103 -7.37 7.52 -5.29
CA GLY A 103 -5.97 7.46 -5.70
C GLY A 103 -5.15 6.52 -4.83
N LEU A 104 -5.23 6.66 -3.51
CA LEU A 104 -4.55 5.78 -2.56
C LEU A 104 -4.99 4.32 -2.68
N TRP A 105 -6.25 4.06 -3.06
CA TRP A 105 -6.75 2.71 -3.27
C TRP A 105 -6.25 2.07 -4.57
N ALA A 106 -5.99 2.89 -5.59
CA ALA A 106 -5.58 2.41 -6.91
C ALA A 106 -4.10 2.00 -7.01
N VAL A 107 -3.25 2.50 -6.09
CA VAL A 107 -1.81 2.18 -6.00
C VAL A 107 -1.50 1.19 -4.89
#